data_AF-A0A817SGU3-F1
#
_entry.id   AF-A0A817SGU3-F1
#
_cell.length_a   1.000
_cell.length_b   1.000
_cell.length_c   1.000
_cell.angle_alpha   90.00
_cell.angle_beta   90.00
_cell.angle_gamma   90.00
#
_symmetry.space_group_name_H-M   'P 1'
#
loop_
_entity.id
_entity.type
_entity.pdbx_description
1 polymer ?
#
loop_
_entity_poly.entity_id
_entity_poly.type
_entity_poly.pdbx_seq_one_letter_code
_entity_poly.pdbx_strand_id
1 'polypeptide(L)' 'MLLILIILVQLIEGIKINNKFIEEPEDVETIIGSTLILRCRTEPIHESQVIWCKNDFCTLGKTRDLTFYPRYQIIGHAHQ' A
#
# COMPACT_ATOMS: atom_id res chain seq x y z
N MET A 1 3.82 -10.26 -39.34
CA MET A 1 4.69 -10.42 -38.15
C MET A 1 4.59 -9.21 -37.21
N LEU A 2 4.81 -7.98 -37.69
CA LEU A 2 4.67 -6.75 -36.89
C LEU A 2 3.26 -6.55 -36.29
N LEU A 3 2.19 -6.84 -37.03
CA LEU A 3 0.82 -6.77 -36.53
C LEU A 3 0.52 -7.78 -35.40
N ILE A 4 1.08 -8.98 -35.50
CA ILE A 4 0.95 -10.01 -34.44
C ILE A 4 1.69 -9.55 -33.19
N LEU A 5 2.88 -8.95 -33.35
CA LEU A 5 3.63 -8.38 -32.23
C LEU A 5 2.86 -7.23 -31.55
N ILE A 6 2.27 -6.32 -32.33
CA ILE A 6 1.44 -5.23 -31.79
C ILE A 6 0.23 -5.78 -31.04
N ILE A 7 -0.49 -6.76 -31.61
CA ILE A 7 -1.63 -7.41 -30.95
C ILE A 7 -1.20 -8.10 -29.65
N LEU A 8 -0.06 -8.79 -29.64
CA LEU A 8 0.48 -9.42 -28.44
C LEU A 8 0.80 -8.38 -27.36
N VAL A 9 1.47 -7.28 -27.70
CA VAL A 9 1.81 -6.20 -26.76
C VAL A 9 0.55 -5.57 -26.14
N GLN A 10 -0.49 -5.32 -26.94
CA GLN A 10 -1.75 -4.75 -26.45
C GLN A 10 -2.51 -5.70 -25.49
N LEU A 11 -2.36 -7.02 -25.64
CA LEU A 11 -2.97 -8.01 -24.72
C LEU A 11 -2.26 -8.06 -23.35
N ILE A 12 -0.96 -7.77 -23.28
CA ILE A 12 -0.19 -7.79 -22.02
C ILE A 12 -0.47 -6.52 -21.20
N GLU A 13 -0.67 -5.37 -21.86
CA GLU A 13 -0.98 -4.08 -21.21
C GLU A 13 -2.36 -4.05 -20.52
N GLY A 14 -3.25 -4.99 -20.85
CA GLY A 14 -4.60 -5.08 -20.28
C GLY A 14 -4.67 -5.67 -18.86
N ILE A 15 -3.59 -6.28 -18.35
CA ILE A 15 -3.55 -6.83 -16.99
C ILE A 15 -3.18 -5.70 -16.02
N LYS A 16 -4.13 -4.76 -15.80
CA LYS A 16 -4.04 -3.86 -14.66
C LYS A 16 -4.37 -4.67 -13.41
N ILE A 17 -3.34 -4.93 -12.62
CA ILE A 17 -3.49 -5.46 -11.27
C ILE A 17 -4.14 -4.36 -10.42
N ASN A 18 -5.46 -4.47 -10.22
CA ASN A 18 -6.19 -3.55 -9.35
C ASN A 18 -5.96 -3.98 -7.90
N ASN A 19 -5.06 -3.27 -7.22
CA ASN A 19 -4.91 -3.42 -5.78
C ASN A 19 -6.16 -2.88 -5.08
N LYS A 20 -6.99 -3.78 -4.55
CA LYS A 20 -8.19 -3.40 -3.83
C LYS A 20 -7.93 -3.38 -2.33
N PHE A 21 -8.39 -2.32 -1.67
CA PHE A 21 -8.45 -2.28 -0.21
C PHE A 21 -9.61 -3.14 0.29
N ILE A 22 -9.31 -4.03 1.23
CA ILE A 22 -10.30 -4.79 2.00
C ILE A 22 -10.74 -3.97 3.22
N GLU A 23 -9.79 -3.25 3.82
CA GLU A 23 -10.02 -2.36 4.96
C GLU A 23 -9.21 -1.09 4.76
N GLU A 24 -9.89 0.05 4.84
CA GLU A 24 -9.31 1.38 4.71
C GLU A 24 -9.23 2.06 6.09
N PRO A 25 -8.25 2.94 6.31
CA PRO A 25 -8.19 3.70 7.56
C PRO A 25 -9.38 4.66 7.66
N GLU A 26 -9.97 4.74 8.85
CA GLU A 26 -11.07 5.66 9.16
C GLU A 26 -10.58 6.82 10.04
N ASP A 27 -11.37 7.90 10.04
CA ASP A 27 -11.15 9.04 10.92
C ASP A 27 -11.33 8.63 12.39
N VAL A 28 -10.39 9.08 13.22
CA VAL A 28 -10.35 8.69 14.63
C VAL A 28 -9.82 9.82 15.49
N GLU A 29 -10.54 10.10 16.58
CA GLU A 29 -10.07 10.99 17.64
C GLU A 29 -9.33 10.19 18.70
N THR A 30 -8.21 10.72 19.19
CA THR A 30 -7.39 10.06 20.20
C THR A 30 -6.86 11.05 21.21
N ILE A 31 -6.54 10.57 22.41
CA ILE A 31 -5.97 11.36 23.49
C ILE A 31 -4.45 11.46 23.31
N ILE A 32 -3.85 12.59 23.67
CA ILE A 32 -2.39 12.74 23.63
C ILE A 32 -1.74 11.72 24.58
N GLY A 33 -0.75 10.99 24.06
CA GLY A 33 0.00 9.99 24.83
C GLY A 33 -0.53 8.56 24.71
N SER A 34 -1.71 8.35 24.11
CA SER A 34 -2.17 7.00 23.78
C SER A 34 -1.53 6.48 22.49
N THR A 35 -1.59 5.16 22.31
CA THR A 35 -1.20 4.50 21.07
C THR A 35 -2.42 4.36 20.15
N LEU A 36 -2.26 4.79 18.90
CA LEU A 36 -3.28 4.65 17.85
C LEU A 36 -2.84 3.63 16.80
N ILE A 37 -3.78 2.79 16.35
CA ILE A 37 -3.58 1.84 15.26
C ILE A 37 -4.55 2.21 14.13
N LEU A 38 -4.00 2.67 13.01
CA LEU A 38 -4.75 2.86 11.78
C LEU A 38 -4.74 1.55 10.99
N ARG A 39 -5.92 0.95 10.81
CA ARG A 39 -6.04 -0.32 10.09
C ARG A 39 -6.03 -0.08 8.59
N CYS A 40 -5.29 -0.91 7.87
CA CYS A 40 -5.23 -0.91 6.42
C CYS A 40 -4.92 -2.34 5.96
N ARG A 41 -5.74 -2.86 5.06
CA ARG A 41 -5.57 -4.21 4.50
C ARG A 41 -5.91 -4.21 3.02
N THR A 42 -5.05 -4.81 2.23
CA THR A 42 -5.26 -4.99 0.79
C THR A 42 -5.50 -6.45 0.45
N GLU A 43 -6.07 -6.71 -0.72
CA GLU A 43 -6.09 -8.07 -1.28
C GLU A 43 -4.66 -8.58 -1.48
N PRO A 44 -4.42 -9.89 -1.24
CA PRO A 44 -3.11 -10.50 -1.39
C PRO A 44 -2.77 -10.59 -2.88
N ILE A 45 -2.11 -9.55 -3.36
CA ILE A 45 -1.72 -9.40 -4.74
C ILE A 45 -0.20 -9.38 -4.80
N HIS A 46 0.35 -10.22 -5.67
CA HIS A 46 1.78 -10.23 -5.97
C HIS A 46 2.23 -8.82 -6.38
N GLU A 47 3.30 -8.33 -5.74
CA GLU A 47 3.91 -7.00 -5.96
C GLU A 47 3.14 -5.78 -5.44
N SER A 48 2.05 -5.96 -4.68
CA SER A 48 1.37 -4.83 -4.03
C SER A 48 2.22 -4.23 -2.90
N GLN A 49 2.48 -2.93 -2.96
CA GLN A 49 3.16 -2.17 -1.90
C GLN A 49 2.16 -1.23 -1.22
N VAL A 50 2.04 -1.33 0.11
CA VAL A 50 1.26 -0.38 0.92
C VAL A 50 2.18 0.72 1.44
N ILE A 51 1.80 1.97 1.21
CA ILE A 51 2.55 3.16 1.65
C ILE A 51 1.61 4.04 2.49
N TRP A 52 2.09 4.47 3.66
CA TRP A 52 1.37 5.44 4.48
C TRP A 52 1.75 6.87 4.09
N CYS A 53 0.76 7.76 4.03
CA CYS A 53 0.94 9.18 3.78
C CYS A 53 0.41 10.00 4.96
N LYS A 54 1.06 11.13 5.24
CA LYS A 54 0.60 12.09 6.25
C LYS A 54 0.61 13.48 5.66
N ASN A 55 -0.54 14.17 5.64
CA ASN A 55 -0.69 15.50 5.06
C ASN A 55 -0.08 15.59 3.64
N ASP A 56 -0.45 14.65 2.77
CA ASP A 56 0.05 14.50 1.40
C ASP A 56 1.51 14.04 1.24
N PHE A 57 2.27 13.88 2.34
CA PHE A 57 3.61 13.32 2.30
C PHE A 57 3.58 11.79 2.41
N CYS A 58 3.75 11.09 1.30
CA CYS A 58 3.82 9.61 1.21
C CYS A 58 5.22 9.03 1.52
N THR A 59 6.06 9.78 2.23
CA THR A 59 7.47 9.44 2.47
C THR A 59 7.72 8.81 3.84
N LEU A 60 6.68 8.31 4.53
CA LEU A 60 6.87 7.65 5.83
C LEU A 60 7.88 6.49 5.73
N GLY A 61 7.95 5.85 4.57
CA GLY A 61 8.94 4.84 4.23
C GLY A 61 8.28 3.56 3.76
N LYS A 62 9.05 2.74 3.03
CA LYS A 62 8.63 1.39 2.63
C LYS A 62 8.98 0.33 3.68
N THR A 63 9.86 0.67 4.63
CA THR A 63 10.30 -0.21 5.71
C THR A 63 9.36 -0.08 6.90
N ARG A 64 9.27 -1.15 7.70
CA ARG A 64 8.26 -1.25 8.77
C ARG A 64 8.63 -0.49 10.04
N ASP A 65 9.92 -0.24 10.23
CA ASP A 65 10.51 0.47 11.36
C ASP A 65 10.48 1.99 11.21
N LEU A 66 10.21 2.49 9.99
CA LEU A 66 10.13 3.92 9.65
C LEU A 66 11.23 4.72 10.37
N THR A 67 12.51 4.40 10.11
CA THR A 67 13.68 4.81 10.93
C THR A 67 13.75 6.32 11.27
N PHE A 68 13.18 7.19 10.43
CA PHE A 68 13.13 8.64 10.65
C PHE A 68 11.94 9.12 11.51
N TYR A 69 11.05 8.22 11.89
CA TYR A 69 9.82 8.47 12.64
C TYR A 69 9.72 7.53 13.86
N PRO A 70 10.41 7.83 14.97
CA PRO A 70 10.58 6.91 16.11
C PRO A 70 9.29 6.54 16.86
N ARG A 71 8.17 7.22 16.57
CA ARG A 71 6.86 6.94 17.16
C ARG A 71 5.93 6.17 16.23
N TYR A 72 6.35 5.89 15.00
CA TYR A 72 5.54 5.22 13.99
C TYR A 72 6.14 3.87 13.66
N GLN A 73 5.27 2.88 13.49
CA GLN A 73 5.66 1.53 13.09
C GLN A 73 4.55 0.94 12.23
N ILE A 74 4.94 0.26 11.15
CA ILE A 74 4.01 -0.56 10.36
C ILE A 74 3.99 -1.95 10.99
N ILE A 75 2.82 -2.35 11.51
CA ILE A 75 2.57 -3.66 12.12
C ILE A 75 1.74 -4.56 11.20
N GLY A 76 1.66 -5.88 11.47
CA GLY A 76 0.96 -6.88 10.63
C GLY A 76 1.88 -7.73 9.76
N HIS A 77 1.34 -8.64 8.94
CA HIS A 77 2.14 -9.51 8.07
C HIS A 77 1.85 -9.16 6.60
N ALA A 78 2.90 -9.05 5.77
CA ALA A 78 2.72 -9.20 4.34
C ALA A 78 2.31 -10.66 4.12
N HIS A 79 1.15 -10.90 3.52
CA HIS A 79 0.74 -12.26 3.20
C HIS A 79 1.82 -12.87 2.29
N GLN A 80 2.50 -13.91 2.78
CA GLN A 80 3.38 -14.74 1.97
C GLN A 80 2.58 -15.53 0.94
#